data_AF-A0A2M7RQ14-F1
#
_entry.id   AF-A0A2M7RQ14-F1
#
_cell.length_a   1.000
_cell.length_b   1.000
_cell.length_c   1.000
_cell.angle_alpha   90.00
_cell.angle_beta   90.00
_cell.angle_gamma   90.00
#
_symmetry.space_group_name_H-M   'P 1'
#
loop_
_entity.id
_entity.type
_entity.pdbx_description
1 polymer ?
#
loop_
_entity_poly.entity_id
_entity_poly.type
_entity_poly.pdbx_seq_one_letter_code
_entity_poly.pdbx_strand_id
1 'polypeptide(L)'
;METFFFQKIILPSRPQADTIVGIFLLKSFGEEKYPGIKTAQIEIWSILPEKQTEESLNKKGYFLIDIGAGKFDHHFKKTNVSQLIAEDLEISDDITLQKLLLYAERDDKYGLGTISSDSIDKAFGLSGLIMALNRALPENPQKVIEIVLPLIKAHYLEEEKRINKLPKEFEEKKEKGEVEIFTVKQGKKQLKVVILESSNPSMPGWLKSQAGLKADVIVQKAASGHVNILTRPLKKVDLRWSTAYLRNQEAVLRNQKIKLYTSDLIKPGRLNEIPQWYYDRATNSILNGGVNPRGISPTIVPLKKIEEIIKKGLSQSLIKNNG
;
A
#
# COMPACT_ATOMS: atom_id res chain seq x y z
N MET A 1 -3.66 -27.17 29.05
CA MET A 1 -3.38 -27.57 27.66
C MET A 1 -1.89 -27.84 27.57
N GLU A 2 -1.48 -29.05 27.18
CA GLU A 2 -0.07 -29.30 26.83
C GLU A 2 0.31 -28.34 25.70
N THR A 3 1.38 -27.58 25.89
CA THR A 3 1.88 -26.63 24.90
C THR A 3 2.98 -27.32 24.12
N PHE A 4 2.71 -27.65 22.85
CA PHE A 4 3.70 -28.25 21.96
C PHE A 4 4.62 -27.17 21.38
N PHE A 5 5.91 -27.48 21.25
CA PHE A 5 6.87 -26.61 20.59
C PHE A 5 7.14 -27.10 19.17
N PHE A 6 6.75 -26.31 18.18
CA PHE A 6 6.83 -26.65 16.76
C PHE A 6 8.17 -26.21 16.17
N GLN A 7 8.87 -27.16 15.56
CA GLN A 7 10.17 -26.96 14.91
C GLN A 7 10.07 -27.07 13.38
N LYS A 8 9.05 -27.77 12.87
CA LYS A 8 8.84 -27.97 11.45
C LYS A 8 7.39 -27.81 11.04
N ILE A 9 7.17 -27.30 9.84
CA ILE A 9 5.89 -27.27 9.13
C ILE A 9 6.00 -28.24 7.96
N ILE A 10 5.11 -29.22 7.91
CA ILE A 10 5.09 -30.27 6.90
C ILE A 10 4.01 -29.95 5.86
N LEU A 11 4.41 -29.99 4.59
CA LEU A 11 3.53 -29.85 3.43
C LEU A 11 3.44 -31.18 2.66
N PRO A 12 2.31 -31.50 2.00
CA PRO A 12 2.19 -32.69 1.16
C PRO A 12 3.00 -32.59 -0.14
N SER A 13 3.21 -31.37 -0.61
CA SER A 13 3.81 -31.08 -1.91
C SER A 13 4.51 -29.73 -1.89
N ARG A 14 4.98 -29.28 -3.07
CA ARG A 14 5.67 -27.99 -3.20
C ARG A 14 4.75 -26.84 -2.80
N PRO A 15 5.27 -25.79 -2.14
CA PRO A 15 4.45 -24.67 -1.68
C PRO A 15 3.63 -24.03 -2.80
N GLN A 16 2.34 -23.86 -2.54
CA GLN A 16 1.38 -23.15 -3.39
C GLN A 16 0.90 -21.87 -2.71
N ALA A 17 0.33 -20.92 -3.46
CA ALA A 17 -0.02 -19.60 -2.93
C ALA A 17 -0.81 -19.67 -1.61
N ASP A 18 -1.83 -20.53 -1.55
CA ASP A 18 -2.65 -20.73 -0.34
C ASP A 18 -1.83 -21.22 0.87
N THR A 19 -1.04 -22.28 0.70
CA THR A 19 -0.15 -22.78 1.77
C THR A 19 0.88 -21.73 2.22
N ILE A 20 1.40 -20.90 1.31
CA ILE A 20 2.35 -19.83 1.66
C ILE A 20 1.65 -18.74 2.48
N VAL A 21 0.42 -18.36 2.10
CA VAL A 21 -0.40 -17.43 2.90
C VAL A 21 -0.69 -18.03 4.27
N GLY A 22 -1.06 -19.30 4.36
CA GLY A 22 -1.24 -20.00 5.64
C GLY A 22 0.02 -19.97 6.52
N ILE A 23 1.19 -20.26 5.94
CA ILE A 23 2.48 -20.17 6.65
C ILE A 23 2.76 -18.74 7.11
N PHE A 24 2.44 -17.73 6.30
CA PHE A 24 2.57 -16.31 6.70
C PHE A 24 1.72 -16.00 7.93
N LEU A 25 0.46 -16.45 7.96
CA LEU A 25 -0.45 -16.23 9.09
C LEU A 25 0.08 -16.91 10.35
N LEU A 26 0.45 -18.19 10.26
CA LEU A 26 1.05 -18.93 11.37
C LEU A 26 2.30 -18.24 11.92
N LYS A 27 3.23 -17.85 11.05
CA LYS A 27 4.49 -17.23 11.49
C LYS A 27 4.32 -15.81 12.04
N SER A 28 3.26 -15.11 11.65
CA SER A 28 3.01 -13.72 12.05
C SER A 28 2.14 -13.61 13.30
N PHE A 29 1.16 -14.51 13.47
CA PHE A 29 0.13 -14.42 14.51
C PHE A 29 0.00 -15.69 15.35
N GLY A 30 0.59 -16.80 14.91
CA GLY A 30 0.38 -18.12 15.52
C GLY A 30 1.26 -18.44 16.73
N GLU A 31 2.29 -17.64 17.04
CA GLU A 31 3.28 -17.99 18.08
C GLU A 31 2.66 -18.23 19.46
N GLU A 32 1.64 -17.46 19.83
CA GLU A 32 0.95 -17.62 21.12
C GLU A 32 0.20 -18.96 21.20
N LYS A 33 -0.48 -19.34 20.11
CA LYS A 33 -1.25 -20.59 20.02
C LYS A 33 -0.36 -21.81 19.74
N TYR A 34 0.74 -21.59 19.02
CA TYR A 34 1.64 -22.60 18.48
C TYR A 34 3.10 -22.19 18.71
N PRO A 35 3.65 -22.37 19.93
CA PRO A 35 5.03 -21.98 20.25
C PRO A 35 6.04 -22.57 19.27
N GLY A 36 7.02 -21.76 18.84
CA GLY A 36 8.07 -22.16 17.89
C GLY A 36 7.69 -22.07 16.41
N ILE A 37 6.40 -21.92 16.07
CA ILE A 37 5.93 -21.89 14.67
C ILE A 37 6.56 -20.77 13.86
N LYS A 38 6.86 -19.62 14.50
CA LYS A 38 7.53 -18.48 13.87
C LYS A 38 8.85 -18.86 13.22
N THR A 39 9.64 -19.72 13.89
CA THR A 39 10.96 -20.17 13.42
C THR A 39 10.96 -21.54 12.78
N ALA A 40 9.83 -22.26 12.77
CA ALA A 40 9.73 -23.60 12.22
C ALA A 40 10.17 -23.69 10.74
N GLN A 41 10.92 -24.75 10.40
CA GLN A 41 11.42 -25.01 9.05
C GLN A 41 10.38 -25.74 8.19
N ILE A 42 10.47 -25.59 6.88
CA ILE A 42 9.54 -26.20 5.93
C ILE A 42 10.11 -27.51 5.40
N GLU A 43 9.32 -28.57 5.43
CA GLU A 43 9.66 -29.88 4.88
C GLU A 43 8.49 -30.45 4.08
N ILE A 44 8.77 -31.24 3.05
CA ILE A 44 7.74 -31.87 2.21
C ILE A 44 7.71 -33.36 2.51
N TRP A 45 6.54 -33.86 2.92
CA TRP A 45 6.27 -35.29 3.04
C TRP A 45 5.12 -35.67 2.13
N SER A 46 5.35 -36.53 1.14
CA SER A 46 4.27 -37.02 0.27
C SER A 46 3.35 -38.01 0.99
N ILE A 47 3.85 -38.68 2.04
CA ILE A 47 3.13 -39.68 2.84
C ILE A 47 3.59 -39.52 4.29
N LEU A 48 2.65 -39.59 5.24
CA LEU A 48 3.00 -39.59 6.66
C LEU A 48 3.67 -40.91 7.07
N PRO A 49 4.62 -40.90 8.02
CA PRO A 49 5.21 -42.13 8.53
C PRO A 49 4.15 -43.08 9.11
N GLU A 50 4.32 -44.38 8.88
CA GLU A 50 3.37 -45.39 9.36
C GLU A 50 3.08 -45.25 10.86
N LYS A 51 1.81 -45.42 11.24
CA LYS A 51 1.32 -45.36 12.62
C LYS A 51 1.50 -43.99 13.31
N GLN A 52 1.84 -42.93 12.57
CA GLN A 52 1.81 -41.57 13.09
C GLN A 52 0.47 -40.91 12.82
N THR A 53 -0.14 -40.34 13.86
CA THR A 53 -1.29 -39.43 13.77
C THR A 53 -0.81 -37.97 13.84
N GLU A 54 -1.66 -37.02 13.44
CA GLU A 54 -1.41 -35.58 13.63
C GLU A 54 -1.01 -35.27 15.09
N GLU A 55 -1.75 -35.80 16.06
CA GLU A 55 -1.45 -35.60 17.49
C GLU A 55 -0.04 -36.11 17.86
N SER A 56 0.33 -37.29 17.38
CA SER A 56 1.66 -37.87 17.66
C SER A 56 2.80 -37.07 17.03
N LEU A 57 2.56 -36.43 15.89
CA LEU A 57 3.51 -35.59 15.18
C LEU A 57 3.60 -34.19 15.79
N ASN A 58 2.47 -33.63 16.23
CA ASN A 58 2.43 -32.39 17.00
C ASN A 58 3.27 -32.51 18.29
N LYS A 59 3.16 -33.63 19.00
CA LYS A 59 3.99 -33.96 20.18
C LYS A 59 5.50 -33.98 19.88
N LYS A 60 5.88 -34.27 18.64
CA LYS A 60 7.27 -34.27 18.17
C LYS A 60 7.70 -32.94 17.55
N GLY A 61 6.84 -31.92 17.57
CA GLY A 61 7.12 -30.59 17.04
C GLY A 61 6.93 -30.45 15.53
N TYR A 62 6.15 -31.32 14.90
CA TYR A 62 5.76 -31.19 13.49
C TYR A 62 4.35 -30.61 13.38
N PHE A 63 4.19 -29.56 12.60
CA PHE A 63 2.91 -28.93 12.31
C PHE A 63 2.48 -29.34 10.89
N LEU A 64 1.36 -30.05 10.77
CA LEU A 64 0.90 -30.55 9.47
C LEU A 64 -0.02 -29.52 8.79
N ILE A 65 0.25 -29.23 7.53
CA ILE A 65 -0.61 -28.41 6.67
C ILE A 65 -0.97 -29.23 5.44
N ASP A 66 -2.27 -29.30 5.14
CA ASP A 66 -2.79 -29.96 3.94
C ASP A 66 -2.45 -31.45 3.80
N ILE A 67 -2.16 -32.11 4.93
CA ILE A 67 -1.81 -33.53 4.97
C ILE A 67 -2.30 -34.18 6.26
N GLY A 68 -2.68 -35.45 6.17
CA GLY A 68 -2.92 -36.30 7.32
C GLY A 68 -4.35 -36.33 7.85
N ALA A 69 -5.33 -35.81 7.10
CA ALA A 69 -6.72 -35.65 7.52
C ALA A 69 -6.88 -34.84 8.82
N GLY A 70 -5.89 -34.00 9.12
CA GLY A 70 -5.80 -33.23 10.34
C GLY A 70 -6.62 -31.94 10.32
N LYS A 71 -6.42 -31.10 11.33
CA LYS A 71 -7.14 -29.85 11.51
C LYS A 71 -7.04 -28.92 10.29
N PHE A 72 -5.87 -28.87 9.66
CA PHE A 72 -5.56 -28.01 8.51
C PHE A 72 -5.50 -28.77 7.17
N ASP A 73 -6.15 -29.94 7.10
CA ASP A 73 -6.37 -30.65 5.84
C ASP A 73 -7.70 -30.20 5.21
N HIS A 74 -7.62 -29.61 4.02
CA HIS A 74 -8.78 -29.03 3.34
C HIS A 74 -9.42 -29.98 2.32
N HIS A 75 -8.83 -31.16 2.03
CA HIS A 75 -9.35 -32.11 1.02
C HIS A 75 -10.79 -32.58 1.30
N PHE A 76 -11.25 -32.50 2.55
CA PHE A 76 -12.62 -32.86 2.96
C PHE A 76 -13.48 -31.66 3.36
N LYS A 77 -12.99 -30.42 3.14
CA LYS A 77 -13.65 -29.18 3.57
C LYS A 77 -13.93 -28.29 2.36
N LYS A 78 -14.99 -27.48 2.39
CA LYS A 78 -15.33 -26.52 1.31
C LYS A 78 -14.56 -25.20 1.40
N THR A 79 -13.33 -25.24 1.91
CA THR A 79 -12.48 -24.07 2.14
C THR A 79 -11.03 -24.40 1.79
N ASN A 80 -10.14 -23.43 1.92
CA ASN A 80 -8.70 -23.58 1.66
C ASN A 80 -7.90 -23.55 2.98
N VAL A 81 -6.60 -23.82 2.92
CA VAL A 81 -5.72 -23.91 4.10
C VAL A 81 -5.60 -22.57 4.81
N SER A 82 -5.36 -21.48 4.08
CA SER A 82 -5.14 -20.17 4.69
C SER A 82 -6.37 -19.70 5.48
N GLN A 83 -7.56 -19.98 5.00
CA GLN A 83 -8.82 -19.68 5.68
C GLN A 83 -8.98 -20.52 6.96
N LEU A 84 -8.68 -21.83 6.93
CA LEU A 84 -8.71 -22.68 8.13
C LEU A 84 -7.75 -22.18 9.21
N ILE A 85 -6.56 -21.73 8.80
CA ILE A 85 -5.57 -21.16 9.70
C ILE A 85 -6.06 -19.81 10.25
N ALA A 86 -6.63 -18.95 9.42
CA ALA A 86 -7.14 -17.65 9.87
C ALA A 86 -8.29 -17.77 10.87
N GLU A 87 -9.23 -18.68 10.61
CA GLU A 87 -10.34 -18.98 11.53
C GLU A 87 -9.82 -19.55 12.84
N ASP A 88 -8.85 -20.47 12.78
CA ASP A 88 -8.29 -21.04 13.99
C ASP A 88 -7.50 -20.03 14.82
N LEU A 89 -6.78 -19.12 14.18
CA LEU A 89 -6.07 -18.04 14.86
C LEU A 89 -7.01 -16.90 15.29
N GLU A 90 -8.31 -16.99 15.01
CA GLU A 90 -9.32 -15.97 15.33
C GLU A 90 -9.03 -14.60 14.67
N ILE A 91 -8.42 -14.63 13.48
CA ILE A 91 -8.04 -13.43 12.68
C ILE A 91 -8.76 -13.36 11.33
N SER A 92 -9.71 -14.26 11.05
CA SER A 92 -10.45 -14.30 9.78
C SER A 92 -11.23 -13.02 9.47
N ASP A 93 -11.67 -12.30 10.51
CA ASP A 93 -12.43 -11.05 10.38
C ASP A 93 -11.54 -9.81 10.25
N ASP A 94 -10.22 -9.95 10.31
CA ASP A 94 -9.30 -8.84 10.11
C ASP A 94 -9.31 -8.40 8.63
N ILE A 95 -9.89 -7.21 8.39
CA ILE A 95 -10.01 -6.59 7.07
C ILE A 95 -8.63 -6.42 6.40
N THR A 96 -7.54 -6.31 7.18
CA THR A 96 -6.17 -6.19 6.64
C THR A 96 -5.68 -7.48 5.96
N LEU A 97 -6.25 -8.64 6.33
CA LEU A 97 -5.92 -9.94 5.77
C LEU A 97 -6.84 -10.34 4.62
N GLN A 98 -8.01 -9.71 4.48
CA GLN A 98 -9.05 -10.11 3.55
C GLN A 98 -8.55 -10.25 2.09
N LYS A 99 -7.69 -9.33 1.62
CA LYS A 99 -7.14 -9.44 0.26
C LYS A 99 -6.22 -10.64 0.07
N LEU A 100 -5.44 -11.00 1.09
CA LEU A 100 -4.56 -12.16 1.06
C LEU A 100 -5.36 -13.45 1.08
N LEU A 101 -6.38 -13.54 1.93
CA LEU A 101 -7.28 -14.69 2.02
C LEU A 101 -8.05 -14.89 0.71
N LEU A 102 -8.60 -13.82 0.13
CA LEU A 102 -9.26 -13.87 -1.17
C LEU A 102 -8.30 -14.25 -2.31
N TYR A 103 -7.05 -13.80 -2.27
CA TYR A 103 -6.04 -14.21 -3.25
C TYR A 103 -5.77 -15.71 -3.15
N ALA A 104 -5.51 -16.21 -1.93
CA ALA A 104 -5.27 -17.63 -1.68
C ALA A 104 -6.44 -18.49 -2.13
N GLU A 105 -7.67 -18.13 -1.77
CA GLU A 105 -8.87 -18.85 -2.16
C GLU A 105 -9.04 -18.94 -3.67
N ARG A 106 -8.80 -17.84 -4.37
CA ARG A 106 -8.98 -17.80 -5.82
C ARG A 106 -7.92 -18.58 -6.56
N ASP A 107 -6.69 -18.57 -6.05
CA ASP A 107 -5.61 -19.36 -6.62
C ASP A 107 -5.89 -20.85 -6.44
N ASP A 108 -6.24 -21.26 -5.22
CA ASP A 108 -6.51 -22.64 -4.86
C ASP A 108 -7.71 -23.23 -5.61
N LYS A 109 -8.88 -22.58 -5.52
CA LYS A 109 -10.13 -23.12 -6.08
C LYS A 109 -10.24 -23.00 -7.60
N TYR A 110 -9.61 -21.98 -8.19
CA TYR A 110 -9.86 -21.63 -9.60
C TYR A 110 -8.58 -21.50 -10.44
N GLY A 111 -7.38 -21.57 -9.84
CA GLY A 111 -6.13 -21.24 -10.54
C GLY A 111 -6.08 -19.78 -10.98
N LEU A 112 -6.79 -18.88 -10.28
CA LEU A 112 -6.99 -17.47 -10.65
C LEU A 112 -6.34 -16.51 -9.64
N GLY A 113 -5.17 -16.84 -9.11
CA GLY A 113 -4.38 -15.89 -8.31
C GLY A 113 -4.01 -14.63 -9.08
N THR A 114 -3.94 -14.72 -10.42
CA THR A 114 -3.94 -13.57 -11.34
C THR A 114 -5.21 -13.55 -12.16
N ILE A 115 -5.95 -12.42 -12.13
CA ILE A 115 -7.26 -12.30 -12.79
C ILE A 115 -7.13 -12.25 -14.32
N SER A 116 -6.05 -11.65 -14.81
CA SER A 116 -5.82 -11.47 -16.24
C SER A 116 -5.82 -12.82 -16.96
N SER A 117 -6.48 -12.87 -18.11
CA SER A 117 -6.45 -14.03 -19.00
C SER A 117 -5.18 -14.09 -19.85
N ASP A 118 -4.42 -12.99 -19.93
CA ASP A 118 -3.17 -12.92 -20.69
C ASP A 118 -2.12 -13.87 -20.09
N SER A 119 -1.48 -14.65 -20.96
CA SER A 119 -0.45 -15.61 -20.57
C SER A 119 0.77 -14.95 -19.93
N ILE A 120 1.14 -13.74 -20.36
CA ILE A 120 2.28 -12.99 -19.83
C ILE A 120 1.97 -12.55 -18.39
N ASP A 121 0.79 -11.97 -18.17
CA ASP A 121 0.37 -11.52 -16.84
C ASP A 121 0.33 -12.70 -15.85
N LYS A 122 -0.16 -13.87 -16.28
CA LYS A 122 -0.16 -15.08 -15.44
C LYS A 122 1.24 -15.57 -15.13
N ALA A 123 2.16 -15.53 -16.11
CA ALA A 123 3.54 -15.96 -15.93
C ALA A 123 4.31 -15.06 -14.95
N PHE A 124 4.03 -13.76 -14.95
CA PHE A 124 4.66 -12.77 -14.07
C PHE A 124 3.84 -12.43 -12.82
N GLY A 125 2.64 -12.99 -12.67
CA GLY A 125 1.85 -12.94 -11.45
C GLY A 125 2.47 -13.79 -10.33
N LEU A 126 2.14 -13.48 -9.07
CA LEU A 126 2.80 -14.11 -7.92
C LEU A 126 2.71 -15.64 -7.94
N SER A 127 1.55 -16.20 -8.30
CA SER A 127 1.37 -17.66 -8.42
C SER A 127 2.25 -18.28 -9.52
N GLY A 128 2.37 -17.59 -10.66
CA GLY A 128 3.27 -18.00 -11.75
C GLY A 128 4.74 -17.96 -11.33
N LEU A 129 5.14 -16.94 -10.58
CA LEU A 129 6.49 -16.80 -10.02
C LEU A 129 6.77 -17.88 -8.96
N ILE A 130 5.81 -18.21 -8.09
CA ILE A 130 5.92 -19.34 -7.15
C ILE A 130 6.14 -20.64 -7.91
N MET A 131 5.36 -20.90 -8.96
CA MET A 131 5.52 -22.10 -9.80
C MET A 131 6.90 -22.13 -10.50
N ALA A 132 7.40 -20.99 -10.97
CA ALA A 132 8.75 -20.89 -11.54
C ALA A 132 9.83 -21.17 -10.48
N LEU A 133 9.71 -20.60 -9.28
CA LEU A 133 10.62 -20.85 -8.16
C LEU A 133 10.64 -22.33 -7.76
N ASN A 134 9.46 -22.96 -7.65
CA ASN A 134 9.34 -24.38 -7.35
C ASN A 134 10.00 -25.29 -8.41
N ARG A 135 10.05 -24.87 -9.68
CA ARG A 135 10.77 -25.58 -10.74
C ARG A 135 12.28 -25.34 -10.68
N ALA A 136 12.71 -24.13 -10.34
CA ALA A 136 14.12 -23.78 -10.21
C ALA A 136 14.77 -24.33 -8.93
N LEU A 137 13.99 -24.51 -7.86
CA LEU A 137 14.43 -24.95 -6.54
C LEU A 137 13.66 -26.19 -6.07
N PRO A 138 13.66 -27.31 -6.84
CA PRO A 138 12.78 -28.44 -6.59
C PRO A 138 13.02 -29.15 -5.24
N GLU A 139 14.25 -29.09 -4.73
CA GLU A 139 14.68 -29.72 -3.48
C GLU A 139 14.71 -28.76 -2.28
N ASN A 140 14.38 -27.48 -2.49
CA ASN A 140 14.51 -26.46 -1.44
C ASN A 140 13.21 -25.65 -1.27
N PRO A 141 12.14 -26.27 -0.75
CA PRO A 141 10.87 -25.59 -0.50
C PRO A 141 11.00 -24.46 0.54
N GLN A 142 11.87 -24.64 1.53
CA GLN A 142 12.22 -23.61 2.50
C GLN A 142 12.67 -22.32 1.80
N LYS A 143 13.54 -22.42 0.79
CA LYS A 143 14.03 -21.25 0.06
C LYS A 143 12.94 -20.55 -0.75
N VAL A 144 11.99 -21.32 -1.31
CA VAL A 144 10.82 -20.74 -2.00
C VAL A 144 10.01 -19.89 -1.02
N ILE A 145 9.71 -20.41 0.17
CA ILE A 145 9.02 -19.65 1.22
C ILE A 145 9.81 -18.40 1.61
N GLU A 146 11.11 -18.51 1.87
CA GLU A 146 11.96 -17.37 2.25
C GLU A 146 11.96 -16.23 1.23
N ILE A 147 11.83 -16.55 -0.05
CA ILE A 147 11.77 -15.55 -1.13
C ILE A 147 10.39 -14.89 -1.19
N VAL A 148 9.32 -15.66 -1.03
CA VAL A 148 7.94 -15.20 -1.24
C VAL A 148 7.35 -14.52 -0.01
N LEU A 149 7.66 -15.02 1.19
CA LEU A 149 7.08 -14.53 2.45
C LEU A 149 7.30 -13.02 2.68
N PRO A 150 8.47 -12.44 2.37
CA PRO A 150 8.67 -10.98 2.47
C PRO A 150 7.74 -10.18 1.56
N LEU A 151 7.36 -10.71 0.39
CA LEU A 151 6.43 -10.03 -0.54
C LEU A 151 5.01 -10.00 0.05
N ILE A 152 4.56 -11.12 0.61
CA ILE A 152 3.26 -11.22 1.30
C ILE A 152 3.24 -10.29 2.52
N LYS A 153 4.31 -10.31 3.33
CA LYS A 153 4.45 -9.43 4.49
C LYS A 153 4.42 -7.95 4.10
N ALA A 154 5.12 -7.56 3.03
CA ALA A 154 5.10 -6.19 2.54
C ALA A 154 3.68 -5.76 2.13
N HIS A 155 2.93 -6.64 1.45
CA HIS A 155 1.53 -6.38 1.12
C HIS A 155 0.65 -6.20 2.37
N TYR A 156 0.78 -7.11 3.35
CA TYR A 156 0.05 -7.01 4.62
C TYR A 156 0.34 -5.68 5.33
N LEU A 157 1.60 -5.28 5.45
CA LEU A 157 1.98 -4.04 6.12
C LEU A 157 1.41 -2.80 5.43
N GLU A 158 1.33 -2.80 4.10
CA GLU A 158 0.67 -1.71 3.36
C GLU A 158 -0.84 -1.69 3.58
N GLU A 159 -1.49 -2.85 3.69
CA GLU A 159 -2.92 -2.94 4.02
C GLU A 159 -3.21 -2.50 5.47
N GLU A 160 -2.41 -2.95 6.44
CA GLU A 160 -2.45 -2.50 7.83
C GLU A 160 -2.26 -0.98 7.91
N LYS A 161 -1.30 -0.45 7.15
CA LYS A 161 -1.07 0.99 7.05
C LYS A 161 -2.29 1.72 6.51
N ARG A 162 -2.92 1.18 5.45
CA ARG A 162 -4.07 1.78 4.76
C ARG A 162 -5.35 1.75 5.59
N ILE A 163 -5.59 0.68 6.33
CA ILE A 163 -6.84 0.43 7.05
C ILE A 163 -6.77 1.00 8.47
N ASN A 164 -5.62 0.90 9.14
CA ASN A 164 -5.52 1.28 10.56
C ASN A 164 -4.69 2.55 10.75
N LYS A 165 -3.44 2.57 10.25
CA LYS A 165 -2.48 3.63 10.62
C LYS A 165 -2.82 4.99 10.01
N LEU A 166 -3.14 5.05 8.72
CA LEU A 166 -3.44 6.30 8.02
C LEU A 166 -4.75 6.96 8.50
N PRO A 167 -5.88 6.23 8.67
CA PRO A 167 -7.09 6.84 9.23
C PRO A 167 -6.87 7.38 10.64
N LYS A 168 -6.16 6.64 11.49
CA LYS A 168 -5.85 7.08 12.86
C LYS A 168 -5.01 8.36 12.86
N GLU A 169 -3.91 8.39 12.09
CA GLU A 169 -3.07 9.59 11.93
C GLU A 169 -3.90 10.79 11.45
N PHE A 170 -4.82 10.57 10.51
CA PHE A 170 -5.68 11.64 9.98
C PHE A 170 -6.67 12.19 11.01
N GLU A 171 -7.38 11.32 11.74
CA GLU A 171 -8.33 11.77 12.77
C GLU A 171 -7.61 12.49 13.92
N GLU A 172 -6.47 11.98 14.40
CA GLU A 172 -5.66 12.66 15.42
C GLU A 172 -5.24 14.08 14.99
N LYS A 173 -4.89 14.26 13.71
CA LYS A 173 -4.51 15.57 13.17
C LYS A 173 -5.70 16.50 13.00
N LYS A 174 -6.85 15.95 12.62
CA LYS A 174 -8.09 16.69 12.48
C LYS A 174 -8.59 17.19 13.83
N GLU A 175 -8.50 16.38 14.88
CA GLU A 175 -8.81 16.77 16.26
C GLU A 175 -7.91 17.91 16.77
N LYS A 176 -6.64 17.93 16.34
CA LYS A 176 -5.68 19.01 16.64
C LYS A 176 -5.86 20.28 15.80
N GLY A 177 -6.79 20.30 14.86
CA GLY A 177 -6.96 21.43 13.93
C GLY A 177 -5.84 21.57 12.90
N GLU A 178 -5.06 20.51 12.66
CA GLU A 178 -3.98 20.47 11.67
C GLU A 178 -4.48 20.05 10.27
N VAL A 179 -5.80 19.94 10.10
CA VAL A 179 -6.46 19.54 8.86
C VAL A 179 -7.53 20.56 8.50
N GLU A 180 -7.44 21.08 7.28
CA GLU A 180 -8.44 21.97 6.69
C GLU A 180 -9.11 21.28 5.50
N ILE A 181 -10.44 21.32 5.46
CA ILE A 181 -11.25 20.69 4.41
C ILE A 181 -12.25 21.71 3.88
N PHE A 182 -12.23 21.93 2.56
CA PHE A 182 -13.19 22.82 1.92
C PHE A 182 -13.47 22.39 0.48
N THR A 183 -14.51 22.99 -0.12
CA THR A 183 -14.87 22.76 -1.51
C THR A 183 -14.60 24.01 -2.33
N VAL A 184 -14.05 23.85 -3.53
CA VAL A 184 -13.87 24.96 -4.49
C VAL A 184 -14.51 24.59 -5.82
N LYS A 185 -15.23 25.56 -6.42
CA LYS A 185 -15.79 25.43 -7.75
C LYS A 185 -14.73 25.80 -8.81
N GLN A 186 -14.47 24.89 -9.75
CA GLN A 186 -13.63 25.15 -10.92
C GLN A 186 -14.42 24.85 -12.20
N GLY A 187 -14.89 25.89 -12.87
CA GLY A 187 -15.86 25.76 -13.97
C GLY A 187 -17.16 25.11 -13.49
N LYS A 188 -17.49 23.92 -14.01
CA LYS A 188 -18.67 23.13 -13.59
C LYS A 188 -18.38 22.13 -12.47
N LYS A 189 -17.12 21.94 -12.07
CA LYS A 189 -16.70 20.93 -11.10
C LYS A 189 -16.74 21.50 -9.68
N GLN A 190 -17.21 20.72 -8.73
CA GLN A 190 -16.97 20.93 -7.30
C GLN A 190 -15.79 20.06 -6.89
N LEU A 191 -14.72 20.68 -6.41
CA LEU A 191 -13.48 20.01 -6.03
C LEU A 191 -13.36 19.98 -4.51
N LYS A 192 -13.22 18.78 -3.93
CA LYS A 192 -12.92 18.62 -2.51
C LYS A 192 -11.42 18.80 -2.28
N VAL A 193 -11.05 19.78 -1.49
CA VAL A 193 -9.67 20.12 -1.13
C VAL A 193 -9.41 19.71 0.31
N VAL A 194 -8.28 19.05 0.56
CA VAL A 194 -7.78 18.72 1.90
C VAL A 194 -6.39 19.31 2.04
N ILE A 195 -6.14 20.06 3.11
CA ILE A 195 -4.84 20.57 3.48
C ILE A 195 -4.47 19.98 4.82
N LEU A 196 -3.26 19.44 4.95
CA LEU A 196 -2.79 18.87 6.21
C LEU A 196 -1.27 18.91 6.34
N GLU A 197 -0.80 18.91 7.58
CA GLU A 197 0.59 18.63 7.89
C GLU A 197 0.79 17.13 8.12
N SER A 198 1.61 16.45 7.33
CA SER A 198 1.95 15.03 7.54
C SER A 198 3.24 14.70 6.82
N SER A 199 4.13 13.95 7.47
CA SER A 199 5.36 13.43 6.86
C SER A 199 5.17 12.06 6.22
N ASN A 200 3.97 11.48 6.26
CA ASN A 200 3.71 10.15 5.73
C ASN A 200 3.46 10.21 4.20
N PRO A 201 4.34 9.62 3.36
CA PRO A 201 4.21 9.73 1.90
C PRO A 201 2.98 9.02 1.33
N SER A 202 2.37 8.08 2.07
CA SER A 202 1.17 7.37 1.63
C SER A 202 -0.13 8.15 1.92
N MET A 203 -0.08 9.19 2.75
CA MET A 203 -1.26 9.94 3.20
C MET A 203 -2.05 10.57 2.03
N PRO A 204 -1.44 11.24 1.04
CA PRO A 204 -2.19 11.76 -0.10
C PRO A 204 -2.82 10.66 -0.96
N GLY A 205 -2.16 9.50 -1.06
CA GLY A 205 -2.71 8.34 -1.76
C GLY A 205 -4.00 7.85 -1.10
N TRP A 206 -3.97 7.69 0.22
CA TRP A 206 -5.13 7.31 1.02
C TRP A 206 -6.26 8.34 0.96
N LEU A 207 -5.98 9.64 1.10
CA LEU A 207 -6.99 10.71 1.03
C LEU A 207 -7.73 10.76 -0.33
N LYS A 208 -7.04 10.39 -1.42
CA LYS A 208 -7.63 10.25 -2.76
C LYS A 208 -8.42 8.96 -2.95
N SER A 209 -8.22 7.95 -2.10
CA SER A 209 -8.84 6.64 -2.27
C SER A 209 -10.33 6.64 -1.89
N GLN A 210 -11.01 5.53 -2.17
CA GLN A 210 -12.39 5.31 -1.70
C GLN A 210 -12.47 5.12 -0.18
N ALA A 211 -11.42 4.55 0.42
CA ALA A 211 -11.33 4.32 1.87
C ALA A 211 -11.01 5.61 2.66
N GLY A 212 -10.46 6.63 2.00
CA GLY A 212 -10.26 7.96 2.59
C GLY A 212 -11.40 8.91 2.24
N LEU A 213 -11.06 10.19 2.03
CA LEU A 213 -12.05 11.25 1.85
C LEU A 213 -12.52 11.50 0.42
N LYS A 214 -12.01 10.70 -0.53
CA LYS A 214 -12.17 10.93 -1.97
C LYS A 214 -11.78 12.36 -2.39
N ALA A 215 -10.75 12.93 -1.78
CA ALA A 215 -10.30 14.28 -2.07
C ALA A 215 -9.81 14.41 -3.53
N ASP A 216 -10.06 15.58 -4.13
CA ASP A 216 -9.68 15.89 -5.50
C ASP A 216 -8.36 16.67 -5.57
N VAL A 217 -8.06 17.45 -4.53
CA VAL A 217 -6.81 18.19 -4.34
C VAL A 217 -6.33 17.99 -2.90
N ILE A 218 -5.07 17.63 -2.73
CA ILE A 218 -4.45 17.40 -1.42
C ILE A 218 -3.23 18.30 -1.35
N VAL A 219 -3.14 19.13 -0.31
CA VAL A 219 -1.95 19.91 0.02
C VAL A 219 -1.33 19.32 1.26
N GLN A 220 -0.17 18.68 1.12
CA GLN A 220 0.55 18.05 2.21
C GLN A 220 1.79 18.87 2.53
N LYS A 221 1.91 19.32 3.78
CA LYS A 221 3.15 19.90 4.32
C LYS A 221 3.87 18.87 5.19
N ALA A 222 5.10 18.54 4.83
CA ALA A 222 5.95 17.66 5.64
C ALA A 222 6.56 18.43 6.82
N ALA A 223 7.02 17.71 7.85
CA ALA A 223 7.74 18.31 8.99
C ALA A 223 9.01 19.07 8.56
N SER A 224 9.61 18.72 7.42
CA SER A 224 10.75 19.41 6.82
C SER A 224 10.39 20.78 6.20
N GLY A 225 9.12 21.20 6.24
CA GLY A 225 8.61 22.43 5.64
C GLY A 225 8.26 22.32 4.16
N HIS A 226 8.56 21.18 3.51
CA HIS A 226 8.25 20.96 2.10
C HIS A 226 6.75 20.76 1.88
N VAL A 227 6.21 21.35 0.81
CA VAL A 227 4.78 21.29 0.50
C VAL A 227 4.53 20.67 -0.88
N ASN A 228 3.71 19.63 -0.93
CA ASN A 228 3.32 18.98 -2.17
C ASN A 228 1.81 19.08 -2.38
N ILE A 229 1.40 19.44 -3.59
CA ILE A 229 0.00 19.59 -4.00
C ILE A 229 -0.29 18.53 -5.05
N LEU A 230 -1.13 17.57 -4.69
CA LEU A 230 -1.42 16.37 -5.47
C LEU A 230 -2.90 16.35 -5.84
N THR A 231 -3.22 15.92 -7.06
CA THR A 231 -4.61 15.86 -7.53
C THR A 231 -5.05 14.44 -7.84
N ARG A 232 -6.37 14.25 -7.96
CA ARG A 232 -6.96 13.05 -8.54
C ARG A 232 -6.98 13.18 -10.08
N PRO A 233 -6.27 12.32 -10.84
CA PRO A 233 -6.15 12.44 -12.29
C PRO A 233 -7.50 12.50 -13.03
N LEU A 234 -8.46 11.66 -12.64
CA LEU A 234 -9.78 11.57 -13.28
C LEU A 234 -10.58 12.87 -13.24
N LYS A 235 -10.31 13.77 -12.29
CA LYS A 235 -11.01 15.05 -12.18
C LYS A 235 -10.45 16.13 -13.10
N LYS A 236 -9.28 15.92 -13.72
CA LYS A 236 -8.62 16.88 -14.62
C LYS A 236 -8.62 18.30 -14.01
N VAL A 237 -8.09 18.42 -12.79
CA VAL A 237 -8.01 19.70 -12.06
C VAL A 237 -7.01 20.61 -12.76
N ASP A 238 -7.37 21.86 -13.02
CA ASP A 238 -6.43 22.84 -13.59
C ASP A 238 -5.65 23.52 -12.46
N LEU A 239 -4.34 23.28 -12.40
CA LEU A 239 -3.45 23.82 -11.38
C LEU A 239 -2.66 25.06 -11.84
N ARG A 240 -2.79 25.49 -13.10
CA ARG A 240 -1.92 26.53 -13.69
C ARG A 240 -1.95 27.83 -12.89
N TRP A 241 -3.14 28.32 -12.55
CA TRP A 241 -3.27 29.54 -11.73
C TRP A 241 -2.69 29.37 -10.33
N SER A 242 -2.91 28.23 -9.69
CA SER A 242 -2.30 27.92 -8.39
C SER A 242 -0.77 27.89 -8.48
N THR A 243 -0.20 27.30 -9.54
CA THR A 243 1.25 27.31 -9.81
C THR A 243 1.76 28.74 -9.93
N ALA A 244 1.11 29.58 -10.73
CA ALA A 244 1.56 30.95 -10.94
C ALA A 244 1.51 31.78 -9.65
N TYR A 245 0.44 31.66 -8.88
CA TYR A 245 0.30 32.36 -7.60
C TYR A 245 1.31 31.88 -6.56
N LEU A 246 1.59 30.57 -6.47
CA LEU A 246 2.62 30.05 -5.57
C LEU A 246 4.00 30.57 -5.92
N ARG A 247 4.38 30.50 -7.20
CA ARG A 247 5.67 31.00 -7.67
C ARG A 247 5.84 32.48 -7.41
N ASN A 248 4.83 33.28 -7.74
CA ASN A 248 4.86 34.71 -7.48
C ASN A 248 4.98 35.01 -5.98
N GLN A 249 4.21 34.32 -5.14
CA GLN A 249 4.28 34.50 -3.69
C GLN A 249 5.65 34.11 -3.12
N GLU A 250 6.24 33.02 -3.59
CA GLU A 250 7.59 32.59 -3.19
C GLU A 250 8.63 33.67 -3.55
N ALA A 251 8.60 34.19 -4.77
CA ALA A 251 9.53 35.22 -5.23
C ALA A 251 9.40 36.51 -4.41
N VAL A 252 8.17 36.94 -4.14
CA VAL A 252 7.89 38.12 -3.30
C VAL A 252 8.46 37.95 -1.90
N LEU A 253 8.16 36.83 -1.24
CA LEU A 253 8.64 36.58 0.13
C LEU A 253 10.16 36.43 0.20
N ARG A 254 10.81 35.99 -0.89
CA ARG A 254 12.27 35.89 -1.00
C ARG A 254 12.95 37.17 -1.47
N ASN A 255 12.20 38.27 -1.67
CA ASN A 255 12.69 39.51 -2.25
C ASN A 255 13.41 39.32 -3.60
N GLN A 256 12.97 38.34 -4.40
CA GLN A 256 13.51 38.06 -5.73
C GLN A 256 12.81 38.92 -6.77
N LYS A 257 13.59 39.73 -7.50
CA LYS A 257 13.09 40.47 -8.66
C LYS A 257 13.03 39.55 -9.86
N ILE A 258 11.85 39.01 -10.14
CA ILE A 258 11.60 38.16 -11.31
C ILE A 258 11.10 39.02 -12.49
N LYS A 259 11.63 38.80 -13.69
CA LYS A 259 11.13 39.39 -14.94
C LYS A 259 10.30 38.35 -15.72
N LEU A 260 9.29 37.79 -15.06
CA LEU A 260 8.45 36.74 -15.61
C LEU A 260 7.01 37.23 -15.69
N TYR A 261 6.35 36.94 -16.80
CA TYR A 261 4.93 37.21 -16.96
C TYR A 261 4.11 36.02 -16.46
N THR A 262 2.81 36.21 -16.24
CA THR A 262 1.89 35.13 -15.84
C THR A 262 1.98 33.93 -16.79
N SER A 263 2.15 34.16 -18.10
CA SER A 263 2.33 33.11 -19.12
C SER A 263 3.56 32.23 -18.90
N ASP A 264 4.58 32.74 -18.23
CA ASP A 264 5.78 31.98 -17.88
C ASP A 264 5.56 31.22 -16.57
N LEU A 265 4.93 31.87 -15.59
CA LEU A 265 4.69 31.28 -14.26
C LEU A 265 3.76 30.07 -14.30
N ILE A 266 2.86 29.96 -15.29
CA ILE A 266 1.98 28.79 -15.45
C ILE A 266 2.66 27.59 -16.14
N LYS A 267 3.87 27.76 -16.71
CA LYS A 267 4.51 26.70 -17.51
C LYS A 267 4.85 25.47 -16.65
N PRO A 268 4.71 24.25 -17.20
CA PRO A 268 5.23 23.04 -16.56
C PRO A 268 6.74 23.10 -16.32
N GLY A 269 7.24 22.23 -15.45
CA GLY A 269 8.65 22.15 -15.13
C GLY A 269 9.04 23.02 -13.95
N ARG A 270 10.34 23.26 -13.78
CA ARG A 270 10.92 24.17 -12.78
C ARG A 270 11.38 25.43 -13.49
N LEU A 271 11.25 26.58 -12.84
CA LEU A 271 11.81 27.84 -13.32
C LEU A 271 13.11 28.13 -12.56
N ASN A 272 14.15 28.57 -13.25
CA ASN A 272 15.45 28.81 -12.65
C ASN A 272 15.41 29.96 -11.65
N GLU A 273 14.57 30.96 -11.92
CA GLU A 273 14.34 32.13 -11.10
C GLU A 273 13.64 31.78 -9.78
N ILE A 274 12.84 30.69 -9.77
CA ILE A 274 12.02 30.26 -8.62
C ILE A 274 12.08 28.72 -8.52
N PRO A 275 13.24 28.17 -8.12
CA PRO A 275 13.51 26.73 -8.24
C PRO A 275 12.70 25.87 -7.25
N GLN A 276 12.07 26.49 -6.26
CA GLN A 276 11.34 25.81 -5.18
C GLN A 276 10.12 25.02 -5.68
N TRP A 277 9.52 25.42 -6.82
CA TRP A 277 8.25 24.88 -7.29
C TRP A 277 8.37 24.23 -8.67
N TYR A 278 8.13 22.93 -8.71
CA TYR A 278 8.03 22.13 -9.94
C TYR A 278 6.57 21.83 -10.26
N TYR A 279 6.09 22.23 -11.44
CA TYR A 279 4.76 21.86 -11.92
C TYR A 279 4.85 20.64 -12.83
N ASP A 280 4.44 19.48 -12.32
CA ASP A 280 4.42 18.22 -13.05
C ASP A 280 3.10 18.07 -13.82
N ARG A 281 3.17 18.16 -15.15
CA ARG A 281 2.00 17.96 -16.01
C ARG A 281 1.60 16.49 -16.11
N ALA A 282 2.55 15.55 -15.98
CA ALA A 282 2.28 14.12 -16.15
C ALA A 282 1.42 13.57 -15.00
N THR A 283 1.77 13.93 -13.76
CA THR A 283 0.97 13.56 -12.58
C THR A 283 -0.06 14.61 -12.18
N ASN A 284 -0.07 15.77 -12.86
CA ASN A 284 -0.86 16.95 -12.52
C ASN A 284 -0.72 17.33 -11.05
N SER A 285 0.52 17.66 -10.66
CA SER A 285 0.90 18.01 -9.29
C SER A 285 1.83 19.22 -9.25
N ILE A 286 1.84 19.95 -8.13
CA ILE A 286 2.81 21.01 -7.86
C ILE A 286 3.67 20.54 -6.69
N LEU A 287 4.98 20.44 -6.89
CA LEU A 287 5.90 19.83 -5.94
C LEU A 287 6.92 20.87 -5.45
N ASN A 288 7.03 21.03 -4.13
CA ASN A 288 8.20 21.62 -3.49
C ASN A 288 9.07 20.48 -2.93
N GLY A 289 9.95 19.96 -3.77
CA GLY A 289 10.86 18.85 -3.43
C GLY A 289 10.28 17.43 -3.58
N GLY A 290 8.96 17.25 -3.69
CA GLY A 290 8.36 15.91 -3.78
C GLY A 290 8.60 15.10 -2.50
N VAL A 291 8.69 13.77 -2.62
CA VAL A 291 8.96 12.88 -1.46
C VAL A 291 10.44 12.94 -1.04
N ASN A 292 11.35 13.20 -1.99
CA ASN A 292 12.79 13.33 -1.73
C ASN A 292 13.30 14.64 -2.36
N PRO A 293 13.43 15.72 -1.56
CA PRO A 293 13.73 17.07 -2.05
C PRO A 293 15.02 17.28 -2.82
N ARG A 294 16.02 16.38 -2.77
CA ARG A 294 17.28 16.43 -3.54
C ARG A 294 17.85 17.86 -3.74
N GLY A 295 18.10 18.58 -2.65
CA GLY A 295 18.71 19.93 -2.69
C GLY A 295 17.74 21.09 -2.92
N ILE A 296 16.44 20.84 -3.05
CA ILE A 296 15.41 21.88 -3.05
C ILE A 296 15.14 22.34 -1.61
N SER A 297 15.12 23.65 -1.40
CA SER A 297 14.75 24.24 -0.11
C SER A 297 13.24 24.18 0.12
N PRO A 298 12.78 24.04 1.37
CA PRO A 298 11.36 24.16 1.68
C PRO A 298 10.85 25.55 1.29
N THR A 299 9.56 25.61 0.92
CA THR A 299 8.87 26.87 0.66
C THR A 299 8.84 27.74 1.92
N ILE A 300 9.00 29.05 1.74
CA ILE A 300 8.78 30.02 2.82
C ILE A 300 7.34 30.53 2.87
N VAL A 301 6.48 30.10 1.95
CA VAL A 301 5.07 30.50 1.91
C VAL A 301 4.35 29.80 3.08
N PRO A 302 3.76 30.56 4.04
CA PRO A 302 3.04 29.95 5.16
C PRO A 302 1.85 29.12 4.68
N LEU A 303 1.52 28.04 5.39
CA LEU A 303 0.45 27.10 4.98
C LEU A 303 -0.91 27.79 4.81
N LYS A 304 -1.25 28.74 5.70
CA LYS A 304 -2.45 29.60 5.58
C LYS A 304 -2.48 30.37 4.26
N LYS A 305 -1.33 30.87 3.81
CA LYS A 305 -1.22 31.58 2.53
C LYS A 305 -1.34 30.65 1.33
N ILE A 306 -0.80 29.43 1.45
CA ILE A 306 -0.98 28.38 0.45
C ILE A 306 -2.47 28.02 0.31
N GLU A 307 -3.20 27.90 1.41
CA GLU A 307 -4.65 27.67 1.40
C GLU A 307 -5.39 28.76 0.61
N GLU A 308 -5.12 30.04 0.88
CA GLU A 308 -5.70 31.17 0.14
C GLU A 308 -5.36 31.10 -1.36
N ILE A 309 -4.11 30.79 -1.69
CA ILE A 309 -3.64 30.66 -3.07
C ILE A 309 -4.38 29.53 -3.78
N ILE A 310 -4.59 28.40 -3.11
CA ILE A 310 -5.30 27.25 -3.69
C ILE A 310 -6.77 27.59 -3.91
N LYS A 311 -7.43 28.24 -2.93
CA LYS A 311 -8.82 28.72 -3.09
C LYS A 311 -8.93 29.68 -4.28
N LYS A 312 -8.03 30.65 -4.39
CA LYS A 312 -8.04 31.65 -5.46
C LYS A 312 -7.68 31.06 -6.82
N GLY A 313 -6.67 30.19 -6.88
CA GLY A 313 -6.17 29.59 -8.12
C GLY A 313 -7.17 28.61 -8.72
N LEU A 314 -7.81 27.78 -7.90
CA LEU A 314 -8.82 26.83 -8.36
C LEU A 314 -10.13 27.50 -8.79
N SER A 315 -10.46 28.68 -8.23
CA SER A 315 -11.67 29.42 -8.59
C SER A 315 -11.53 30.28 -9.87
N GLN A 316 -10.32 30.41 -10.42
CA GLN A 316 -10.11 31.11 -11.68
C GLN A 316 -10.77 30.40 -12.86
N SER A 317 -10.98 31.16 -13.95
CA SER A 317 -11.39 30.60 -15.23
C SER A 317 -10.34 29.61 -15.75
N LEU A 318 -10.83 28.54 -16.38
CA LEU A 318 -9.97 27.54 -17.00
C LEU A 318 -9.15 28.18 -18.12
N ILE A 319 -7.84 27.96 -18.10
CA ILE A 319 -7.00 28.43 -19.20
C ILE A 319 -7.25 27.51 -20.40
N LYS A 320 -7.61 28.08 -21.55
CA LYS A 320 -7.75 27.28 -22.77
C LYS A 320 -6.36 26.82 -23.20
N ASN A 321 -6.21 25.54 -23.52
CA ASN A 321 -5.01 25.10 -24.22
C ASN A 321 -5.11 25.68 -25.62
N ASN A 322 -4.30 26.69 -25.93
CA ASN A 322 -3.98 26.96 -27.32
C ASN A 322 -3.17 25.75 -27.79
N GLY A 323 -3.63 25.12 -28.88
CA GLY A 323 -3.02 23.91 -29.44
C GLY A 323 -1.55 24.08 -29.73
#